data_AF-A0A9P6NBC3-F1
#
_entry.id   AF-A0A9P6NBC3-F1
#
_cell.length_a   1.000
_cell.length_b   1.000
_cell.length_c   1.000
_cell.angle_alpha   90.00
_cell.angle_beta   90.00
_cell.angle_gamma   90.00
#
_symmetry.space_group_name_H-M   'P 1'
#
loop_
_entity.id
_entity.type
_entity.pdbx_description
1 polymer ?
#
loop_
_entity_poly.entity_id
_entity_poly.type
_entity_poly.pdbx_seq_one_letter_code
_entity_poly.pdbx_strand_id
1 'polypeptide(L)'
;MPYKVNAPVLRPYAIPLNFLHITDVLGISPKSPNNCVMVKINGSKRFGIVDQIYQITFGNVIENVVLLKPVVQRYGKSDKSASENFQYNLYLLRTVVGQVKEKISFFVRSSTIISLVAYRKLNPHTLG
;
A
#
# COMPACT_ATOMS: atom_id res chain seq x y z
N MET A 1 -11.96 -6.08 27.83
CA MET A 1 -13.38 -5.66 27.84
C MET A 1 -13.88 -5.56 26.41
N PRO A 2 -14.91 -6.31 25.98
CA PRO A 2 -15.43 -6.20 24.62
C PRO A 2 -16.40 -5.01 24.56
N TYR A 3 -16.16 -4.07 23.64
CA TYR A 3 -17.04 -2.92 23.44
C TYR A 3 -18.39 -3.36 22.86
N LYS A 4 -19.48 -2.72 23.29
CA LYS A 4 -20.85 -2.96 22.78
C LYS A 4 -20.93 -2.69 21.27
N VAL A 5 -21.78 -3.46 20.58
CA VAL A 5 -21.97 -3.49 19.11
C VAL A 5 -22.27 -2.11 18.47
N ASN A 6 -22.66 -1.10 19.25
CA ASN A 6 -22.94 0.27 18.81
C ASN A 6 -22.23 1.35 19.64
N ALA A 7 -21.12 1.03 20.30
CA ALA A 7 -20.32 2.07 20.95
C ALA A 7 -19.86 3.10 19.89
N PRO A 8 -19.86 4.41 20.19
CA PRO A 8 -19.37 5.44 19.28
C PRO A 8 -17.84 5.36 19.16
N VAL A 9 -17.36 4.35 18.43
CA VAL A 9 -15.95 4.15 18.12
C VAL A 9 -15.59 5.15 17.03
N LEU A 10 -15.13 6.36 17.39
CA LEU A 10 -14.58 7.38 16.47
C LEU A 10 -15.46 7.78 15.25
N ARG A 11 -16.77 7.47 15.28
CA ARG A 11 -17.66 7.54 14.10
C ARG A 11 -18.12 8.92 13.59
N PRO A 12 -17.73 10.10 14.13
CA PRO A 12 -17.93 11.36 13.40
C PRO A 12 -16.67 11.88 12.69
N TYR A 13 -15.47 11.34 12.97
CA TYR A 13 -14.23 11.97 12.49
C TYR A 13 -13.52 11.22 11.39
N ALA A 14 -13.75 9.92 11.19
CA ALA A 14 -13.09 9.14 10.15
C ALA A 14 -14.11 8.40 9.27
N ILE A 15 -14.22 8.79 8.01
CA ILE A 15 -15.13 8.21 7.02
C ILE A 15 -14.32 7.27 6.12
N PRO A 16 -14.65 5.97 6.06
CA PRO A 16 -13.99 5.06 5.14
C PRO A 16 -14.33 5.40 3.69
N LEU A 17 -13.31 5.47 2.83
CA LEU A 17 -13.47 5.67 1.39
C LEU A 17 -13.12 4.40 0.62
N ASN A 18 -13.84 4.16 -0.47
CA ASN A 18 -13.58 3.05 -1.39
C ASN A 18 -12.59 3.43 -2.50
N PHE A 19 -12.40 4.72 -2.74
CA PHE A 19 -11.54 5.26 -3.77
C PHE A 19 -11.06 6.66 -3.36
N LEU A 20 -9.84 7.03 -3.75
CA LEU A 20 -9.29 8.35 -3.54
C LEU A 20 -8.45 8.77 -4.75
N HIS A 21 -8.76 9.93 -5.33
CA HIS A 21 -7.86 10.62 -6.26
C HIS A 21 -6.80 11.38 -5.46
N ILE A 22 -5.52 11.05 -5.69
CA ILE A 22 -4.36 11.75 -5.14
C ILE A 22 -3.95 12.88 -6.09
N THR A 23 -4.02 12.61 -7.40
CA THR A 23 -3.89 13.60 -8.49
C THR A 23 -4.90 13.28 -9.58
N ASP A 24 -5.00 14.12 -10.61
CA ASP A 24 -5.91 13.92 -11.75
C ASP A 24 -5.72 12.57 -12.46
N VAL A 25 -4.50 12.01 -12.40
CA VAL A 25 -4.12 10.75 -13.05
C VAL A 25 -3.87 9.60 -12.06
N LEU A 26 -3.74 9.89 -10.77
CA LEU A 26 -3.41 8.91 -9.74
C LEU A 26 -4.59 8.69 -8.80
N GLY A 27 -5.28 7.56 -8.97
CA GLY A 27 -6.36 7.14 -8.09
C GLY A 27 -6.05 5.80 -7.42
N ILE A 28 -6.36 5.68 -6.12
CA ILE A 28 -6.11 4.48 -5.33
C ILE A 28 -7.40 3.90 -4.77
N SER A 29 -7.44 2.58 -4.62
CA SER A 29 -8.55 1.85 -4.00
C SER A 29 -8.04 0.70 -3.14
N PRO A 30 -8.77 0.26 -2.11
CA PRO A 30 -8.46 -0.99 -1.41
C PRO A 30 -8.54 -2.23 -2.31
N LYS A 31 -9.38 -2.16 -3.35
CA LYS A 31 -9.57 -3.24 -4.33
C LYS A 31 -8.53 -3.15 -5.45
N SER A 32 -8.09 -4.31 -5.93
CA SER A 32 -7.29 -4.43 -7.16
C SER A 32 -8.07 -3.85 -8.36
N PRO A 33 -7.39 -3.29 -9.38
CA PRO A 33 -5.94 -3.29 -9.59
C PRO A 33 -5.20 -2.11 -8.92
N ASN A 34 -5.89 -1.06 -8.49
CA ASN A 34 -5.28 0.19 -8.03
C ASN A 34 -5.00 0.21 -6.52
N ASN A 35 -4.51 -0.91 -5.99
CA ASN A 35 -4.30 -1.09 -4.55
C ASN A 35 -2.84 -1.23 -4.14
N CYS A 36 -1.88 -1.28 -5.05
CA CYS A 36 -0.47 -1.28 -4.67
C CYS A 36 0.17 0.09 -4.93
N VAL A 37 0.77 0.66 -3.90
CA VAL A 37 1.31 2.02 -3.92
C VAL A 37 2.77 2.05 -3.49
N MET A 38 3.50 2.99 -4.05
CA MET A 38 4.83 3.41 -3.60
C MET A 38 4.69 4.67 -2.76
N VAL A 39 5.20 4.63 -1.54
CA VAL A 39 5.25 5.76 -0.61
C VAL A 39 6.68 6.18 -0.34
N LYS A 40 6.91 7.46 -0.10
CA LYS A 40 8.20 7.98 0.38
C LYS A 40 8.06 8.48 1.80
N ILE A 41 8.71 7.77 2.72
CA ILE A 41 8.72 8.09 4.15
C ILE A 41 10.17 8.29 4.55
N ASN A 42 10.50 9.44 5.13
CA ASN A 42 11.86 9.79 5.57
C ASN A 42 12.92 9.57 4.46
N GLY A 43 12.61 9.99 3.23
CA GLY A 43 13.50 9.84 2.08
C GLY A 43 13.55 8.43 1.46
N SER A 44 13.07 7.41 2.17
CA SER A 44 13.11 6.01 1.71
C SER A 44 11.82 5.61 1.01
N LYS A 45 11.96 4.91 -0.13
CA LYS A 45 10.84 4.31 -0.86
C LYS A 45 10.38 3.04 -0.16
N ARG A 46 9.08 2.94 0.11
CA ARG A 46 8.44 1.73 0.63
C ARG A 46 7.24 1.40 -0.23
N PHE A 47 6.87 0.12 -0.24
CA PHE A 47 5.73 -0.37 -1.00
C PHE A 47 4.68 -0.91 -0.04
N GLY A 48 3.41 -0.74 -0.40
CA GLY A 48 2.30 -1.24 0.40
C GLY A 48 1.08 -1.55 -0.44
N ILE A 49 0.27 -2.48 0.07
CA ILE A 49 -1.10 -2.71 -0.43
C ILE A 49 -2.05 -1.89 0.42
N VAL A 50 -2.91 -1.12 -0.24
CA VAL A 50 -4.01 -0.37 0.36
C VAL A 50 -5.00 -1.35 0.97
N ASP A 51 -5.12 -1.30 2.29
CA ASP A 51 -6.08 -2.10 3.04
C ASP A 51 -7.38 -1.32 3.24
N GLN A 52 -7.27 -0.03 3.57
CA GLN A 52 -8.41 0.86 3.78
C GLN A 52 -7.98 2.31 3.56
N ILE A 53 -8.91 3.16 3.11
CA ILE A 53 -8.72 4.61 3.00
C ILE A 53 -9.69 5.27 3.99
N TYR A 54 -9.23 6.32 4.66
CA TYR A 54 -10.03 7.13 5.57
C TYR A 54 -9.89 8.61 5.23
N GLN A 55 -11.02 9.31 5.18
CA GLN A 55 -11.08 10.75 5.23
C GLN A 55 -11.32 11.16 6.67
N ILE A 56 -10.41 11.94 7.22
CA ILE A 56 -10.46 12.38 8.60
C ILE A 56 -10.69 13.88 8.66
N THR A 57 -11.66 14.32 9.46
CA THR A 57 -11.96 15.73 9.66
C THR A 57 -11.43 16.16 11.02
N PHE A 58 -10.48 17.09 11.05
CA PHE A 58 -9.95 17.70 12.26
C PHE A 58 -10.31 19.19 12.26
N GLY A 59 -11.40 19.55 12.94
CA GLY A 59 -11.94 20.90 12.90
C GLY A 59 -12.34 21.28 11.47
N ASN A 60 -11.71 22.31 10.90
CA ASN A 60 -11.93 22.75 9.52
C ASN A 60 -11.02 22.07 8.49
N VAL A 61 -10.10 21.20 8.92
CA VAL A 61 -9.15 20.53 8.03
C VAL A 61 -9.64 19.12 7.70
N ILE A 62 -9.70 18.81 6.41
CA ILE A 62 -9.99 17.48 5.89
C ILE A 62 -8.66 16.87 5.42
N GLU A 63 -8.32 15.71 5.96
CA GLU A 63 -7.09 14.98 5.61
C GLU A 63 -7.40 13.54 5.21
N ASN A 64 -6.80 13.07 4.12
CA ASN A 64 -6.94 11.68 3.68
C ASN A 64 -5.74 10.84 4.14
N VAL A 65 -6.04 9.80 4.91
CA VAL A 65 -5.06 8.85 5.46
C VAL A 65 -5.33 7.47 4.89
N VAL A 66 -4.27 6.75 4.56
CA VAL A 66 -4.34 5.44 3.91
C VAL A 66 -3.68 4.40 4.82
N LEU A 67 -4.39 3.32 5.09
CA LEU A 67 -3.88 2.17 5.80
C LEU A 67 -3.21 1.22 4.80
N LEU A 68 -1.92 0.97 4.97
CA LEU A 68 -1.13 0.12 4.10
C LEU A 68 -0.64 -1.13 4.82
N LYS A 69 -0.73 -2.28 4.15
CA LYS A 69 0.02 -3.49 4.48
C LYS A 69 1.38 -3.45 3.77
N PRO A 70 2.52 -3.50 4.48
CA PRO A 70 3.82 -3.39 3.86
C PRO A 70 4.08 -4.56 2.92
N VAL A 71 4.59 -4.24 1.74
CA VAL A 71 5.16 -5.21 0.81
C VAL A 71 6.68 -5.19 1.02
N VAL A 72 7.21 -6.27 1.57
CA VAL A 72 8.66 -6.46 1.64
C VAL A 72 9.11 -6.92 0.27
N GLN A 73 9.80 -6.03 -0.45
CA GLN A 73 10.44 -6.37 -1.71
C GLN A 73 11.44 -7.49 -1.46
N ARG A 74 11.21 -8.66 -2.06
CA ARG A 74 12.12 -9.81 -1.91
C ARG A 74 13.31 -9.75 -2.87
N TYR A 75 13.24 -8.88 -3.88
CA TYR A 75 14.24 -8.75 -4.92
C TYR A 75 14.79 -7.33 -4.94
N GLY A 76 15.74 -7.06 -4.05
CA GLY A 76 16.47 -5.81 -3.99
C GLY A 76 17.96 -6.11 -3.99
N LYS A 77 18.59 -5.98 -5.17
CA LYS A 77 20.04 -5.96 -5.39
C LYS A 77 20.83 -7.12 -4.75
N SER A 78 21.27 -8.04 -5.61
CA SER A 78 22.21 -9.13 -5.34
C SER A 78 21.70 -10.26 -4.44
N ASP A 79 21.08 -11.25 -5.07
CA ASP A 79 21.49 -12.62 -4.79
C ASP A 79 21.74 -13.27 -6.14
N LYS A 80 22.96 -13.80 -6.34
CA LYS A 80 23.43 -14.50 -7.53
C LYS A 80 22.62 -15.80 -7.72
N SER A 81 21.35 -15.65 -8.04
CA SER A 81 20.43 -16.73 -8.36
C SER A 81 20.19 -16.74 -9.86
N ALA A 82 19.82 -17.90 -10.40
CA ALA A 82 19.51 -18.12 -11.81
C ALA A 82 18.35 -17.26 -12.39
N SER A 83 17.89 -16.23 -11.67
CA SER A 83 16.75 -15.39 -11.99
C SER A 83 17.10 -13.93 -12.35
N GLU A 84 18.38 -13.58 -12.57
CA GLU A 84 18.80 -12.20 -12.87
C GLU A 84 18.06 -11.56 -14.05
N ASN A 85 17.89 -12.28 -15.17
CA ASN A 85 17.13 -11.79 -16.34
C ASN A 85 15.65 -11.54 -16.01
N PHE A 86 15.05 -12.39 -15.18
CA PHE A 86 13.67 -12.21 -14.73
C PHE A 86 13.52 -11.01 -13.80
N GLN A 87 14.46 -10.84 -12.86
CA GLN A 87 14.50 -9.68 -11.97
C GLN A 87 14.73 -8.37 -12.76
N TYR A 88 15.59 -8.41 -13.78
CA TYR A 88 15.82 -7.27 -14.67
C TYR A 88 14.55 -6.88 -15.43
N ASN A 89 13.81 -7.86 -15.96
CA ASN A 89 12.52 -7.61 -16.63
C ASN A 89 11.48 -7.03 -15.65
N LEU A 90 11.39 -7.54 -14.43
CA LEU A 90 10.50 -7.00 -13.40
C LEU A 90 10.86 -5.56 -13.01
N TYR A 91 12.16 -5.27 -12.94
CA TYR A 91 12.66 -3.91 -12.70
C TYR A 91 12.28 -2.96 -13.84
N LEU A 92 12.50 -3.36 -15.10
CA LEU A 92 12.11 -2.57 -16.27
C LEU A 92 10.62 -2.28 -16.29
N LEU A 93 9.80 -3.26 -15.92
CA LEU A 93 8.34 -3.15 -15.86
C LEU A 93 7.84 -2.45 -14.58
N ARG A 94 8.73 -1.90 -13.73
CA ARG A 94 8.40 -1.27 -12.44
C ARG A 94 7.48 -2.14 -11.57
N THR A 95 7.63 -3.45 -11.68
CA THR A 95 6.79 -4.43 -10.98
C THR A 95 7.43 -4.78 -9.65
N VAL A 96 6.66 -4.69 -8.57
CA VAL A 96 7.14 -5.12 -7.25
C VAL A 96 6.78 -6.58 -7.06
N VAL A 97 7.82 -7.40 -6.92
CA VAL A 97 7.71 -8.77 -6.43
C VAL A 97 8.14 -8.80 -4.98
N GLY A 98 7.18 -9.08 -4.11
CA GLY A 98 7.39 -9.02 -2.69
C GLY A 98 6.38 -9.85 -1.93
N GLN A 99 6.59 -9.95 -0.63
CA GLN A 99 5.66 -10.58 0.29
C GLN A 99 4.92 -9.50 1.08
N VAL A 100 3.58 -9.53 1.01
CA VAL A 100 2.73 -8.73 1.89
C VAL A 100 2.85 -9.27 3.31
N LYS A 101 3.15 -8.39 4.28
CA LYS A 101 3.11 -8.75 5.70
C LYS A 101 1.69 -8.57 6.23
N GLU A 102 0.88 -9.61 6.14
CA GLU A 102 -0.57 -9.55 6.44
C GLU A 102 -0.91 -9.13 7.88
N LYS A 103 0.00 -9.38 8.84
CA LYS A 103 -0.18 -9.05 10.27
C LYS A 103 0.29 -7.64 10.65
N ILE A 104 0.85 -6.88 9.72
CA ILE A 104 1.41 -5.56 9.96
C ILE A 104 0.69 -4.58 9.07
N SER A 105 0.21 -3.48 9.65
CA SER A 105 -0.36 -2.36 8.90
C SER A 105 0.18 -1.05 9.48
N PHE A 106 0.30 -0.04 8.64
CA PHE A 106 0.71 1.29 9.06
C PHE A 106 -0.06 2.36 8.28
N PHE A 107 -0.28 3.49 8.92
CA PHE A 107 -0.94 4.64 8.30
C PHE A 107 0.07 5.52 7.58
N VAL A 108 -0.34 6.04 6.42
CA VAL A 108 0.37 7.07 5.68
C VAL A 108 -0.58 8.18 5.27
N ARG A 109 -0.05 9.40 5.16
CA ARG A 109 -0.79 10.49 4.51
C ARG A 109 -0.85 10.24 3.03
N SER A 110 -1.99 10.54 2.41
CA SER A 110 -2.16 10.48 0.95
C SER A 110 -1.08 11.24 0.18
N SER A 111 -0.60 12.38 0.72
CA SER A 111 0.48 13.18 0.15
C SER A 111 1.86 12.48 0.07
N THR A 112 2.06 11.40 0.81
CA THR A 112 3.32 10.62 0.76
C THR A 112 3.33 9.55 -0.34
N ILE A 113 2.18 9.31 -0.98
CA ILE A 113 2.03 8.36 -2.07
C ILE A 113 2.51 9.01 -3.36
N ILE A 114 3.47 8.37 -4.02
CA ILE A 114 4.10 8.89 -5.24
C ILE A 114 3.49 8.27 -6.48
N SER A 115 3.21 6.96 -6.44
CA SER A 115 2.71 6.25 -7.62
C SER A 115 1.98 4.97 -7.26
N LEU A 116 1.17 4.50 -8.21
CA LEU A 116 0.73 3.12 -8.28
C LEU A 116 1.86 2.21 -8.77
N VAL A 117 1.78 0.95 -8.40
CA VAL A 117 2.74 -0.09 -8.79
C VAL A 117 1.97 -1.34 -9.17
N ALA A 118 2.40 -2.06 -10.21
CA ALA A 118 1.91 -3.39 -10.45
C ALA A 118 2.47 -4.36 -9.39
N TYR A 119 1.58 -5.01 -8.63
CA TYR A 119 1.94 -6.06 -7.69
C TYR A 119 1.46 -7.41 -8.20
N ARG A 120 2.38 -8.38 -8.24
CA ARG A 120 2.06 -9.77 -8.56
C ARG A 120 2.41 -10.66 -7.37
N LYS A 121 1.39 -11.30 -6.80
CA LYS A 121 1.60 -12.39 -5.84
C LYS A 121 2.09 -13.62 -6.61
N LEU A 122 3.29 -14.08 -6.30
CA LEU A 122 3.81 -15.35 -6.81
C LEU A 122 3.36 -16.50 -5.91
N ASN A 123 3.15 -17.67 -6.50
CA ASN A 123 2.86 -18.87 -5.72
C ASN A 123 4.08 -19.24 -4.85
N PRO A 124 3.87 -19.95 -3.73
CA PRO A 124 4.96 -20.60 -3.02
C PRO A 124 5.80 -21.43 -4.01
N HIS A 125 7.13 -21.44 -3.86
CA HIS A 125 8.07 -22.21 -4.70
C HIS A 125 8.17 -21.80 -6.18
N THR A 126 7.61 -20.65 -6.59
CA THR A 126 7.72 -20.18 -8.00
C THR A 126 9.19 -19.97 -8.44
N LEU A 127 10.12 -19.82 -7.50
CA LEU A 127 11.52 -19.45 -7.77
C LEU A 127 12.55 -20.37 -7.07
N GLY A 128 12.13 -21.57 -6.63
CA GLY A 128 12.96 -22.53 -5.88
C GLY A 128 12.69 -22.51 -4.39
#